data_AF-A0A2D4L8R9-F1
#
_entry.id   AF-A0A2D4L8R9-F1
#
_cell.length_a   1.000
_cell.length_b   1.000
_cell.length_c   1.000
_cell.angle_alpha   90.00
_cell.angle_beta   90.00
_cell.angle_gamma   90.00
#
_symmetry.space_group_name_H-M   'P 1'
#
loop_
_entity.id
_entity.type
_entity.pdbx_description
1 polymer ?
#
loop_
_entity_poly.entity_id
_entity_poly.type
_entity_poly.pdbx_seq_one_letter_code
_entity_poly.pdbx_strand_id
1 'polypeptide(L)'
;IWDFRDCIERTQAVFLRKLLGLPPCVGFASMYLELGTHSVECMAWMNTFKWWFRVFLLAVHGSYLSLVLADSHISHWERELMKKLHLLGFTGDALRDYGLKDAQFRVVQWLVDIDLQYLRARASKTCSPLIFS
;
A
#
# COMPACT_ATOMS: atom_id res chain seq x y z
N ILE A 1 8.94 -11.81 -18.18
CA ILE A 1 9.73 -11.17 -17.10
C ILE A 1 8.82 -11.11 -15.89
N TRP A 2 9.16 -11.80 -14.81
CA TRP A 2 8.35 -11.79 -13.58
C TRP A 2 8.46 -10.42 -12.93
N ASP A 3 7.34 -9.73 -12.75
CA ASP A 3 7.29 -8.46 -12.02
C ASP A 3 7.70 -8.73 -10.56
N PHE A 4 8.63 -7.94 -10.01
CA PHE A 4 9.17 -8.14 -8.66
C PHE A 4 8.06 -8.18 -7.60
N ARG A 5 7.00 -7.38 -7.82
CA ARG A 5 5.78 -7.40 -7.02
C ARG A 5 5.14 -8.78 -6.94
N ASP A 6 4.97 -9.46 -8.08
CA ASP A 6 4.32 -10.76 -8.14
C ASP A 6 5.13 -11.84 -7.41
N CYS A 7 6.45 -11.69 -7.37
CA CYS A 7 7.34 -12.58 -6.64
C CYS A 7 7.14 -12.48 -5.12
N ILE A 8 7.08 -11.26 -4.57
CA ILE A 8 6.91 -11.07 -3.13
C ILE A 8 5.51 -11.52 -2.70
N GLU A 9 4.47 -11.17 -3.45
CA GLU A 9 3.10 -11.59 -3.16
C GLU A 9 2.96 -13.12 -3.13
N ARG A 10 3.58 -13.81 -4.08
CA ARG A 10 3.59 -15.28 -4.09
C ARG A 10 4.30 -15.85 -2.88
N THR A 11 5.43 -15.26 -2.50
CA THR A 11 6.22 -15.72 -1.35
C THR A 11 5.40 -15.58 -0.07
N GLN A 12 4.77 -14.42 0.15
CA GLN A 12 3.87 -14.19 1.29
C GLN A 12 2.68 -15.15 1.27
N ALA A 13 2.05 -15.36 0.12
CA ALA A 13 0.94 -16.30 0.00
C ALA A 13 1.35 -17.75 0.30
N VAL A 14 2.55 -18.19 -0.11
CA VAL A 14 3.08 -19.52 0.24
C VAL A 14 3.31 -19.64 1.74
N PHE A 15 3.89 -18.61 2.35
CA PHE A 15 4.11 -18.58 3.79
C PHE A 15 2.79 -18.66 4.57
N LEU A 16 1.81 -17.81 4.24
CA LEU A 16 0.51 -17.81 4.91
C LEU A 16 -0.26 -19.12 4.71
N ARG A 17 -0.22 -19.73 3.50
CA ARG A 17 -0.83 -21.05 3.30
C ARG A 17 -0.28 -22.10 4.25
N LYS A 18 1.05 -22.14 4.40
CA LYS A 18 1.71 -23.08 5.32
C LYS A 18 1.35 -22.78 6.77
N LEU A 19 1.34 -21.52 7.16
CA LEU A 19 1.02 -21.08 8.52
C LEU A 19 -0.42 -21.46 8.92
N LEU A 20 -1.37 -21.32 7.99
CA LEU A 20 -2.79 -21.54 8.23
C LEU A 20 -3.26 -22.96 7.89
N GLY A 21 -2.38 -23.82 7.37
CA GLY A 21 -2.75 -25.17 6.92
C GLY A 21 -3.73 -25.20 5.74
N LEU A 22 -3.67 -24.20 4.84
CA LEU A 22 -4.62 -24.07 3.74
C LEU A 22 -4.19 -24.86 2.49
N PRO A 23 -5.16 -25.44 1.74
CA PRO A 23 -4.85 -26.14 0.50
C PRO A 23 -4.35 -25.18 -0.60
N PRO A 24 -3.58 -25.67 -1.58
CA PRO A 24 -2.94 -24.85 -2.61
C PRO A 24 -3.93 -24.15 -3.56
N CYS A 25 -5.17 -24.64 -3.62
CA CYS A 25 -6.27 -24.05 -4.35
C CYS A 25 -6.75 -22.71 -3.77
N VAL A 26 -6.47 -22.41 -2.50
CA VAL A 26 -6.90 -21.15 -1.88
C VAL A 26 -6.02 -20.02 -2.41
N GLY A 27 -6.67 -19.13 -3.16
CA GLY A 27 -6.03 -17.95 -3.71
C GLY A 27 -5.58 -16.99 -2.60
N PHE A 28 -4.50 -16.24 -2.87
CA PHE A 28 -3.97 -15.27 -1.91
C PHE A 28 -4.99 -14.19 -1.54
N ALA A 29 -5.82 -13.77 -2.49
CA ALA A 29 -6.82 -12.74 -2.28
C ALA A 29 -7.86 -13.15 -1.22
N SER A 30 -8.34 -14.39 -1.27
CA SER A 30 -9.26 -14.93 -0.27
C SER A 30 -8.58 -15.00 1.10
N MET A 31 -7.34 -15.50 1.17
CA MET A 31 -6.60 -15.53 2.45
C MET A 31 -6.45 -14.15 3.06
N TYR A 32 -6.11 -13.14 2.26
CA TYR A 32 -5.90 -11.78 2.75
C TYR A 32 -7.19 -11.16 3.26
N LEU A 33 -8.31 -11.38 2.56
CA LEU A 33 -9.62 -10.91 3.01
C LEU A 33 -10.04 -11.55 4.33
N GLU A 34 -9.88 -12.87 4.47
CA GLU A 34 -10.23 -13.60 5.71
C GLU A 34 -9.35 -13.18 6.90
N LEU A 35 -8.07 -12.94 6.67
CA LEU A 35 -7.16 -12.45 7.71
C LEU A 35 -7.30 -10.96 8.01
N GLY A 36 -8.06 -10.21 7.20
CA GLY A 36 -8.10 -8.74 7.27
C GLY A 36 -6.75 -8.08 6.96
N THR A 37 -5.92 -8.70 6.13
CA THR A 37 -4.61 -8.18 5.72
C THR A 37 -4.67 -7.56 4.33
N HIS A 38 -3.72 -6.67 4.03
CA HIS A 38 -3.60 -6.00 2.73
C HIS A 38 -2.51 -6.63 1.86
N SER A 39 -2.53 -6.30 0.56
CA SER A 39 -1.41 -6.62 -0.31
C SER A 39 -0.09 -6.01 0.19
N VAL A 40 1.03 -6.65 -0.14
CA VAL A 40 2.39 -6.15 0.08
C VAL A 40 2.52 -4.75 -0.50
N GLU A 41 2.03 -4.54 -1.72
CA GLU A 41 2.08 -3.25 -2.40
C GLU A 41 1.32 -2.19 -1.58
N CYS A 42 0.09 -2.50 -1.13
CA CYS A 42 -0.69 -1.58 -0.31
C CYS A 42 0.01 -1.26 1.01
N MET A 43 0.54 -2.26 1.72
CA MET A 43 1.27 -2.05 2.97
C MET A 43 2.53 -1.18 2.77
N ALA A 44 3.28 -1.42 1.69
CA ALA A 44 4.45 -0.63 1.36
C ALA A 44 4.11 0.85 1.10
N TRP A 45 3.03 1.10 0.34
CA TRP A 45 2.55 2.47 0.10
C TRP A 45 2.00 3.13 1.36
N MET A 46 1.23 2.41 2.19
CA MET A 46 0.74 2.95 3.46
C MET A 46 1.89 3.38 4.37
N ASN A 47 2.94 2.56 4.50
CA ASN A 47 4.10 2.89 5.31
C ASN A 47 4.90 4.06 4.72
N THR A 48 5.06 4.08 3.40
CA THR A 48 5.67 5.18 2.66
C THR A 48 4.97 6.51 2.94
N PHE A 49 3.65 6.57 2.76
CA PHE A 49 2.89 7.79 3.00
C PHE A 49 2.90 8.17 4.47
N LYS A 50 2.72 7.22 5.39
CA LYS A 50 2.81 7.51 6.83
C LYS A 50 4.15 8.12 7.22
N TRP A 51 5.25 7.60 6.68
CA TRP A 51 6.58 8.15 6.90
C TRP A 51 6.72 9.53 6.28
N TRP A 52 6.30 9.71 5.03
CA TRP A 52 6.38 10.98 4.31
C TRP A 52 5.55 12.09 4.97
N PHE A 53 4.32 11.81 5.39
CA PHE A 53 3.49 12.75 6.16
C PHE A 53 4.13 13.10 7.51
N ARG A 54 4.77 12.13 8.19
CA ARG A 54 5.53 12.41 9.43
C ARG A 54 6.71 13.34 9.16
N VAL A 55 7.44 13.12 8.07
CA VAL A 55 8.54 13.98 7.62
C VAL A 55 8.05 15.42 7.42
N PHE A 56 6.94 15.62 6.72
CA PHE A 56 6.35 16.95 6.55
C PHE A 56 5.85 17.59 7.86
N LEU A 57 5.21 16.82 8.75
CA LEU A 57 4.72 17.30 10.04
C LEU A 57 5.85 17.66 11.02
N LEU A 58 6.95 16.90 10.99
CA LEU A 58 8.05 16.98 11.96
C LEU A 58 9.27 17.71 11.43
N ALA A 59 9.23 18.25 10.21
CA ALA A 59 10.30 19.08 9.67
C ALA A 59 10.37 20.41 10.43
N VAL A 60 10.98 20.36 11.62
CA VAL A 60 11.32 21.53 12.42
C VAL A 60 12.25 22.42 11.59
N HIS A 61 11.97 23.73 11.56
CA HIS A 61 12.79 24.70 10.85
C HIS A 61 14.25 24.62 11.32
N GLY A 62 15.18 24.43 10.37
CA GLY A 62 16.61 24.31 10.65
C GLY A 62 17.12 22.87 10.84
N SER A 63 16.24 21.86 10.81
CA SER A 63 16.67 20.45 10.75
C SER A 63 17.25 20.10 9.38
N TYR A 64 18.12 19.09 9.31
CA TYR A 64 18.60 18.52 8.04
C TYR A 64 17.44 18.17 7.10
N LEU A 65 16.35 17.65 7.67
CA LEU A 65 15.14 17.33 6.95
C LEU A 65 14.48 18.54 6.30
N SER A 66 14.44 19.69 6.99
CA SER A 66 13.95 20.95 6.41
C SER A 66 14.84 21.49 5.28
N LEU A 67 16.15 21.24 5.34
CA LEU A 67 17.08 21.60 4.26
C LEU A 67 16.89 20.69 3.04
N VAL A 68 16.66 19.38 3.25
CA VAL A 68 16.35 18.43 2.17
C VAL A 68 15.02 18.77 1.50
N LEU A 69 14.01 19.20 2.27
CA LEU A 69 12.73 19.66 1.71
C LEU A 69 12.81 21.02 1.01
N ALA A 70 13.79 21.85 1.36
CA ALA A 70 14.06 23.13 0.69
C ALA A 70 14.98 22.97 -0.54
N ASP A 71 15.49 21.77 -0.79
CA ASP A 71 16.28 21.47 -1.97
C ASP A 71 15.41 21.57 -3.23
N SER A 72 15.96 22.19 -4.26
CA SER A 72 15.34 22.29 -5.59
C SER A 72 15.38 20.97 -6.37
N HIS A 73 16.22 20.03 -5.95
CA HIS A 73 16.35 18.75 -6.60
C HIS A 73 15.21 17.79 -6.23
N ILE A 74 14.26 17.61 -7.15
CA ILE A 74 13.19 16.61 -7.02
C ILE A 74 13.77 15.22 -7.30
N SER A 75 13.88 14.40 -6.25
CA SER A 75 14.35 13.03 -6.39
C SER A 75 13.38 12.17 -7.22
N HIS A 76 13.88 11.10 -7.84
CA HIS A 76 13.03 10.13 -8.54
C HIS A 76 11.92 9.59 -7.61
N TRP A 77 12.28 9.31 -6.36
CA TRP A 77 11.35 8.85 -5.33
C TRP A 77 10.21 9.84 -5.07
N GLU A 78 10.55 11.11 -4.88
CA GLU A 78 9.56 12.17 -4.67
C GLU A 78 8.63 12.32 -5.87
N ARG A 79 9.17 12.21 -7.09
CA ARG A 79 8.37 12.23 -8.32
C ARG A 79 7.37 11.07 -8.36
N GLU A 80 7.78 9.85 -8.00
CA GLU A 80 6.88 8.69 -7.95
C GLU A 80 5.82 8.84 -6.86
N LEU A 81 6.18 9.41 -5.70
CA LEU A 81 5.25 9.70 -4.62
C LEU A 81 4.20 10.73 -5.05
N MET A 82 4.61 11.81 -5.71
CA MET A 82 3.70 12.83 -6.24
C MET A 82 2.80 12.28 -7.34
N LYS A 83 3.32 11.43 -8.25
CA LYS A 83 2.49 10.71 -9.23
C LYS A 83 1.45 9.84 -8.55
N LYS A 84 1.83 9.08 -7.52
CA LYS A 84 0.90 8.21 -6.78
C LYS A 84 -0.18 9.03 -6.06
N LEU A 85 0.17 10.16 -5.43
CA LEU A 85 -0.81 11.08 -4.84
C LEU A 85 -1.78 11.65 -5.87
N HIS A 86 -1.27 12.08 -7.02
CA HIS A 86 -2.09 12.58 -8.11
C HIS A 86 -3.06 11.52 -8.63
N LEU A 87 -2.62 10.27 -8.77
CA LEU A 87 -3.50 9.14 -9.14
C LEU A 87 -4.58 8.86 -8.10
N LEU A 88 -4.30 9.15 -6.82
CA LEU A 88 -5.26 9.05 -5.72
C LEU A 88 -6.17 10.28 -5.61
N GLY A 89 -6.05 11.27 -6.51
CA GLY A 89 -6.88 12.47 -6.52
C GLY A 89 -6.39 13.58 -5.58
N PHE A 90 -5.19 13.47 -5.01
CA PHE A 90 -4.59 14.50 -4.18
C PHE A 90 -3.67 15.39 -5.02
N THR A 91 -4.12 16.61 -5.32
CA THR A 91 -3.27 17.68 -5.85
C THR A 91 -2.63 18.48 -4.71
N GLY A 92 -1.52 19.16 -5.00
CA GLY A 92 -0.75 19.91 -3.97
C GLY A 92 -1.59 20.94 -3.19
N ASP A 93 -2.58 21.56 -3.84
CA ASP A 93 -3.50 22.51 -3.21
C ASP A 93 -4.49 21.81 -2.26
N ALA A 94 -5.02 20.65 -2.66
CA ALA A 94 -5.94 19.86 -1.83
C ALA A 94 -5.27 19.40 -0.52
N LEU A 95 -3.98 19.04 -0.57
CA LEU A 95 -3.20 18.68 0.63
C LEU A 95 -3.07 19.84 1.62
N ARG A 96 -3.06 21.08 1.11
CA ARG A 96 -2.99 22.31 1.92
C ARG A 96 -4.33 22.60 2.59
N ASP A 97 -5.44 22.34 1.89
CA ASP A 97 -6.80 22.64 2.34
C ASP A 97 -7.32 21.65 3.41
N TYR A 98 -6.99 20.36 3.30
CA TYR A 98 -7.46 19.35 4.26
C TYR A 98 -6.71 19.37 5.61
N GLY A 99 -5.57 20.06 5.71
CA GLY A 99 -4.65 19.90 6.82
C GLY A 99 -3.95 18.53 6.79
N LEU A 100 -2.69 18.47 7.24
CA LEU A 100 -1.83 17.31 6.97
C LEU A 100 -2.32 15.99 7.59
N LYS A 101 -2.99 16.03 8.75
CA LYS A 101 -3.50 14.83 9.43
C LYS A 101 -4.69 14.20 8.69
N ASP A 102 -5.63 15.02 8.23
CA ASP A 102 -6.79 14.51 7.50
C ASP A 102 -6.38 14.05 6.10
N ALA A 103 -5.44 14.75 5.47
CA ALA A 103 -4.86 14.29 4.21
C ALA A 103 -4.18 12.92 4.37
N GLN A 104 -3.39 12.73 5.43
CA GLN A 104 -2.79 11.42 5.73
C GLN A 104 -3.85 10.33 5.90
N PHE A 105 -4.90 10.60 6.69
CA PHE A 105 -5.98 9.65 6.90
C PHE A 105 -6.66 9.27 5.58
N ARG A 106 -7.02 10.26 4.75
CA ARG A 106 -7.71 10.02 3.48
C ARG A 106 -6.85 9.27 2.47
N VAL A 107 -5.56 9.61 2.34
CA VAL A 107 -4.64 8.88 1.44
C VAL A 107 -4.52 7.41 1.85
N VAL A 108 -4.38 7.15 3.15
CA VAL A 108 -4.31 5.78 3.66
C VAL A 108 -5.62 5.03 3.44
N GLN A 109 -6.76 5.68 3.70
CA GLN A 109 -8.08 5.09 3.49
C GLN A 109 -8.30 4.73 2.01
N TRP A 110 -7.96 5.63 1.09
CA TRP A 110 -8.08 5.39 -0.35
C TRP A 110 -7.23 4.22 -0.84
N LEU A 111 -6.01 4.07 -0.33
CA LEU A 111 -5.16 2.92 -0.65
C LEU A 111 -5.80 1.61 -0.19
N VAL A 112 -6.35 1.59 1.03
CA VAL A 112 -7.05 0.43 1.57
C VAL A 112 -8.28 0.09 0.72
N ASP A 113 -9.07 1.09 0.33
CA ASP A 113 -10.28 0.88 -0.46
C ASP A 113 -9.96 0.29 -1.85
N ILE A 114 -8.93 0.82 -2.52
CA ILE A 114 -8.45 0.29 -3.81
C ILE A 114 -7.95 -1.15 -3.66
N ASP A 115 -7.18 -1.44 -2.60
CA ASP A 115 -6.66 -2.78 -2.34
C ASP A 115 -7.80 -3.78 -2.06
N LEU A 116 -8.79 -3.40 -1.24
CA LEU A 116 -9.95 -4.22 -0.96
C LEU A 116 -10.77 -4.51 -2.23
N GLN A 117 -10.96 -3.52 -3.10
CA GLN A 117 -11.62 -3.73 -4.39
C GLN A 117 -10.85 -4.74 -5.25
N TYR A 118 -9.53 -4.59 -5.33
CA TYR A 118 -8.66 -5.50 -6.06
C TYR A 118 -8.69 -6.94 -5.50
N LEU A 119 -8.61 -7.11 -4.19
CA LEU A 119 -8.67 -8.42 -3.53
C LEU A 119 -10.04 -9.06 -3.75
N ARG A 120 -11.14 -8.31 -3.58
CA ARG A 120 -12.51 -8.81 -3.84
C ARG A 120 -12.69 -9.27 -5.28
N ALA A 121 -12.18 -8.51 -6.25
CA ALA A 121 -12.23 -8.90 -7.66
C ALA A 121 -11.48 -10.22 -7.95
N ARG A 122 -10.41 -10.50 -7.19
CA ARG A 122 -9.59 -11.73 -7.35
C ARG A 122 -10.04 -12.91 -6.48
N ALA A 123 -10.89 -12.69 -5.49
CA ALA A 123 -11.36 -13.73 -4.56
C ALA A 123 -12.44 -14.66 -5.16
N SER A 124 -12.81 -14.48 -6.44
CA SER A 124 -13.93 -15.15 -7.12
C SER A 124 -13.78 -16.65 -7.37
N LYS A 125 -12.67 -17.28 -6.94
CA LYS A 125 -12.47 -18.72 -7.11
C LYS A 125 -12.81 -19.46 -5.81
N THR A 126 -13.96 -20.11 -5.79
CA THR A 126 -14.35 -21.04 -4.72
C THR A 126 -13.39 -22.24 -4.74
N CYS A 127 -12.59 -22.44 -3.68
CA CYS A 127 -11.93 -23.73 -3.50
C CYS A 127 -12.88 -24.68 -2.75
N SER A 128 -13.12 -25.85 -3.33
CA SER A 128 -13.80 -26.94 -2.63
C SER A 128 -12.77 -27.85 -1.94
N PRO A 129 -12.87 -28.10 -0.63
CA PRO A 129 -11.98 -29.02 0.07
C PRO A 129 -12.15 -30.49 -0.36
N LEU A 130 -13.20 -30.82 -1.12
CA LEU A 130 -13.54 -32.19 -1.53
C LEU A 130 -12.78 -32.71 -2.75
N ILE A 131 -11.90 -31.89 -3.37
CA ILE A 131 -11.15 -32.26 -4.58
C ILE A 131 -9.71 -32.72 -4.24
N PHE A 132 -9.30 -32.65 -2.98
CA PHE A 132 -7.93 -32.96 -2.53
C PHE A 132 -7.82 -34.10 -1.50
N SER A 133 -8.87 -34.93 -1.35
CA SER A 133 -8.81 -36.20 -0.62
C SER A 133 -8.37 -37.35 -1.51
#